data_AF-A0A428Z0Z3-F1
#
_entry.id   AF-A0A428Z0Z3-F1
#
_cell.length_a   1.000
_cell.length_b   1.000
_cell.length_c   1.000
_cell.angle_alpha   90.00
_cell.angle_beta   90.00
_cell.angle_gamma   90.00
#
_symmetry.space_group_name_H-M   'P 1'
#
loop_
_entity.id
_entity.type
_entity.pdbx_description
1 polymer ?
#
loop_
_entity_poly.entity_id
_entity_poly.type
_entity_poly.pdbx_seq_one_letter_code
_entity_poly.pdbx_strand_id
1 'polypeptide(L)' 'MAKRCHLIAMRLARTSGNLRHEAQAWAGLGRALVTMGETAKAIRRFTRSLELYQRMNDRAAPEMERLIASLRR' A
#
# COMPACT_ATOMS: atom_id res chain seq x y z
N MET A 1 32.24 -4.30 9.05
CA MET A 1 30.96 -4.90 8.59
C MET A 1 29.72 -4.23 9.21
N ALA A 2 29.68 -3.94 10.53
CA ALA A 2 28.51 -3.35 11.20
C ALA A 2 28.00 -2.00 10.63
N LYS A 3 28.90 -1.08 10.25
CA LYS A 3 28.54 0.26 9.74
C LYS A 3 27.77 0.22 8.42
N ARG A 4 28.06 -0.75 7.53
CA ARG A 4 27.33 -0.93 6.26
C ARG A 4 25.93 -1.49 6.48
N CYS A 5 25.79 -2.50 7.34
CA CYS A 5 24.49 -3.08 7.67
C CYS A 5 23.56 -2.03 8.30
N HIS A 6 24.09 -1.19 9.19
CA HIS A 6 23.32 -0.11 9.82
C HIS A 6 22.84 0.94 8.79
N LEU A 7 23.70 1.35 7.86
CA LEU A 7 23.33 2.30 6.80
C LEU A 7 22.29 1.72 5.82
N ILE A 8 22.41 0.44 5.46
CA ILE A 8 21.44 -0.24 4.61
C ILE A 8 20.09 -0.36 5.34
N ALA A 9 20.10 -0.77 6.61
CA ALA A 9 18.89 -0.87 7.43
C ALA A 9 18.20 0.49 7.61
N MET A 10 18.95 1.56 7.90
CA MET A 10 18.41 2.92 7.98
C MET A 10 17.78 3.37 6.65
N ARG A 11 18.47 3.14 5.54
CA ARG A 11 17.97 3.55 4.21
C ARG A 11 16.72 2.78 3.85
N LEU A 12 16.70 1.47 4.12
CA LEU A 12 15.55 0.61 3.91
C LEU A 12 14.37 1.01 4.80
N ALA A 13 14.59 1.29 6.08
CA ALA A 13 13.55 1.74 7.00
C ALA A 13 12.96 3.09 6.58
N ARG A 14 13.80 4.04 6.13
CA ARG A 14 13.34 5.35 5.65
C ARG A 14 12.54 5.24 4.35
N THR A 15 13.02 4.45 3.40
CA THR A 15 12.31 4.22 2.13
C THR A 15 11.02 3.42 2.35
N SER A 16 11.05 2.38 3.18
CA SER A 16 9.86 1.59 3.55
C SER A 16 8.85 2.44 4.31
N GLY A 17 9.28 3.31 5.22
CA GLY A 17 8.41 4.29 5.86
C GLY A 17 7.68 5.17 4.85
N ASN A 18 8.40 5.73 3.87
CA ASN A 18 7.79 6.55 2.83
C ASN A 18 6.80 5.76 1.96
N LEU A 19 7.18 4.57 1.50
CA LEU A 19 6.32 3.71 0.67
C LEU A 19 5.07 3.23 1.42
N ARG A 20 5.19 2.98 2.74
CA ARG A 20 4.07 2.55 3.58
C ARG A 20 3.08 3.68 3.79
N HIS A 21 3.55 4.89 4.06
CA HIS A 21 2.67 6.06 4.14
C HIS A 21 2.00 6.34 2.78
N GLU A 22 2.72 6.21 1.67
CA GLU A 22 2.15 6.35 0.33
C GLU A 22 1.05 5.31 0.09
N ALA A 23 1.31 4.03 0.37
CA ALA A 23 0.31 2.97 0.25
C ALA A 23 -0.93 3.24 1.12
N GLN A 24 -0.74 3.66 2.38
CA GLN A 24 -1.85 4.02 3.26
C GLN A 24 -2.68 5.19 2.74
N ALA A 25 -2.05 6.21 2.14
CA ALA A 25 -2.74 7.33 1.53
C ALA A 25 -3.61 6.87 0.34
N TRP A 26 -3.07 6.00 -0.53
CA TRP A 26 -3.83 5.40 -1.63
C TRP A 26 -5.01 4.57 -1.14
N ALA A 27 -4.83 3.76 -0.09
CA ALA A 27 -5.91 2.99 0.53
C ALA A 27 -6.98 3.89 1.18
N GLY A 28 -6.57 4.97 1.86
CA GLY A 28 -7.49 5.95 2.42
C GLY A 28 -8.35 6.61 1.35
N LEU A 29 -7.73 7.00 0.24
CA LEU A 29 -8.45 7.56 -0.91
C LEU A 29 -9.40 6.54 -1.56
N GLY A 30 -8.97 5.27 -1.66
CA GLY A 30 -9.84 4.19 -2.12
C GLY A 30 -11.11 4.07 -1.26
N ARG A 31 -10.98 4.11 0.06
CA ARG A 31 -12.13 4.06 0.98
C ARG A 31 -13.06 5.26 0.82
N ALA A 32 -12.51 6.46 0.69
CA ALA A 32 -13.31 7.65 0.42
C ALA A 32 -14.08 7.54 -0.90
N LEU A 33 -13.46 6.99 -1.94
CA LEU A 33 -14.13 6.76 -3.22
C LEU A 33 -15.24 5.69 -3.11
N VAL A 34 -15.05 4.63 -2.31
CA VAL A 34 -16.13 3.67 -2.02
C VAL A 34 -17.33 4.38 -1.38
N THR A 35 -17.09 5.25 -0.39
CA THR A 35 -18.18 6.02 0.25
C THR A 35 -18.87 7.00 -0.69
N MET A 36 -18.19 7.45 -1.74
CA MET A 36 -18.75 8.30 -2.79
C MET A 36 -19.49 7.50 -3.88
N GLY A 37 -19.56 6.17 -3.79
CA GLY A 37 -20.13 5.30 -4.83
C GLY A 37 -19.24 5.13 -6.06
N GLU A 38 -18.01 5.65 -6.01
CA GLU A 38 -17.03 5.64 -7.10
C GLU A 38 -16.20 4.35 -7.12
N THR A 39 -16.86 3.20 -7.15
CA THR A 39 -16.25 1.87 -6.98
C THR A 39 -15.12 1.59 -7.99
N ALA A 40 -15.29 1.98 -9.25
CA ALA A 40 -14.27 1.80 -10.28
C ALA A 40 -13.00 2.61 -10.00
N LYS A 41 -13.13 3.86 -9.52
CA LYS A 41 -11.96 4.66 -9.12
C LYS A 41 -11.35 4.12 -7.82
N ALA A 42 -12.17 3.65 -6.88
CA ALA A 42 -11.71 3.05 -5.64
C ALA A 42 -10.80 1.83 -5.89
N ILE A 43 -11.24 0.91 -6.75
CA ILE A 43 -10.46 -0.27 -7.16
C ILE A 43 -9.08 0.15 -7.67
N ARG A 44 -8.99 1.15 -8.54
CA ARG A 44 -7.70 1.66 -9.05
C ARG A 44 -6.79 2.18 -7.94
N ARG A 45 -7.34 2.88 -6.95
CA ARG A 45 -6.54 3.39 -5.81
C ARG A 45 -6.08 2.25 -4.91
N PHE A 46 -6.93 1.27 -4.65
CA PHE A 46 -6.55 0.07 -3.91
C PHE A 46 -5.51 -0.77 -4.65
N THR A 47 -5.60 -0.92 -5.98
CA THR A 47 -4.56 -1.59 -6.78
C THR A 47 -3.21 -0.90 -6.64
N ARG A 48 -3.19 0.45 -6.65
CA ARG A 48 -1.93 1.18 -6.43
C ARG A 48 -1.36 0.97 -5.04
N SER A 49 -2.23 0.93 -4.02
CA SER A 49 -1.83 0.58 -2.65
C SER A 49 -1.29 -0.85 -2.56
N LEU A 50 -1.91 -1.81 -3.24
CA LEU A 50 -1.50 -3.21 -3.29
C LEU A 50 -0.10 -3.36 -3.88
N GLU A 51 0.17 -2.73 -5.03
CA GLU A 51 1.49 -2.74 -5.67
C GLU A 51 2.60 -2.27 -4.71
N LEU A 52 2.33 -1.21 -3.94
CA LEU A 52 3.29 -0.67 -2.98
C LEU A 52 3.50 -1.63 -1.80
N TYR A 53 2.43 -2.20 -1.25
CA TYR A 53 2.55 -3.21 -0.18
C TYR A 53 3.29 -4.46 -0.65
N GLN A 54 3.06 -4.92 -1.88
CA GLN A 54 3.79 -6.05 -2.48
C GLN A 54 5.28 -5.74 -2.65
N ARG A 55 5.63 -4.53 -3.12
CA ARG A 55 7.05 -4.10 -3.22
C ARG A 55 7.77 -4.08 -1.88
N MET A 56 7.05 -3.83 -0.79
CA MET A 56 7.59 -3.85 0.57
C MET A 56 7.51 -5.23 1.24
N ASN A 57 6.88 -6.21 0.59
CA ASN A 57 6.50 -7.48 1.19
C ASN A 57 5.70 -7.30 2.50
N ASP A 58 4.84 -6.27 2.54
CA ASP A 58 4.02 -5.92 3.71
C ASP A 58 2.79 -6.85 3.78
N ARG A 59 2.42 -7.24 5.00
CA ARG A 59 1.28 -8.12 5.29
C ARG A 59 -0.08 -7.49 4.94
N ALA A 60 -0.13 -6.19 4.70
CA ALA A 60 -1.31 -5.50 4.21
C ALA A 60 -1.64 -5.77 2.72
N ALA A 61 -0.72 -6.37 1.95
CA ALA A 61 -0.98 -6.73 0.55
C ALA A 61 -2.20 -7.67 0.37
N PRO A 62 -2.26 -8.85 0.99
CA PRO A 62 -3.42 -9.75 0.83
C PRO A 62 -4.74 -9.15 1.35
N GLU A 63 -4.69 -8.21 2.30
CA GLU A 63 -5.87 -7.47 2.75
C GLU A 63 -6.42 -6.59 1.62
N MET A 64 -5.55 -5.83 0.95
CA MET A 64 -5.96 -4.98 -0.18
C MET A 64 -6.50 -5.80 -1.36
N GLU A 65 -5.92 -6.97 -1.61
CA GLU A 65 -6.40 -7.86 -2.67
C GLU A 65 -7.82 -8.36 -2.40
N ARG A 66 -8.12 -8.78 -1.16
CA ARG A 66 -9.49 -9.17 -0.76
C ARG A 66 -10.48 -8.01 -0.89
N LEU A 67 -10.06 -6.80 -0.53
CA LEU A 67 -10.89 -5.61 -0.62
C LEU A 67 -11.19 -5.23 -2.09
N ILE A 68 -10.22 -5.38 -2.99
CA ILE A 68 -10.44 -5.19 -4.42
C ILE A 68 -11.41 -6.25 -4.97
N ALA A 69 -11.26 -7.51 -4.54
CA ALA A 69 -12.12 -8.60 -4.97
C ALA A 69 -13.57 -8.39 -4.51
N SER A 70 -13.79 -7.89 -3.28
CA SER A 70 -15.15 -7.62 -2.78
C SER A 70 -15.85 -6.48 -3.52
N LEU A 71 -15.09 -5.49 -4.00
CA LEU A 71 -15.61 -4.35 -4.76
C LEU A 71 -15.86 -4.64 -6.25
N ARG A 72 -15.38 -5.78 -6.75
CA ARG A 72 -15.58 -6.24 -8.14
C ARG A 72 -16.81 -7.15 -8.31
N ARG A 73 -17.52 -7.43 -7.22
CA ARG A 73 -18.67 -8.32 -7.17
C ARG A 73 -19.94 -7.62 -7.60
#